data_AF-A0A9E3N477-F1
#
_entry.id   AF-A0A9E3N477-F1
#
_cell.length_a   1.000
_cell.length_b   1.000
_cell.length_c   1.000
_cell.angle_alpha   90.00
_cell.angle_beta   90.00
_cell.angle_gamma   90.00
#
_symmetry.space_group_name_H-M   'P 1'
#
loop_
_entity.id
_entity.type
_entity.pdbx_description
1 polymer ?
#
loop_
_entity_poly.entity_id
_entity_poly.type
_entity_poly.pdbx_seq_one_letter_code
_entity_poly.pdbx_strand_id
1 'polypeptide(L)'
;MRAHAWLPSMAPLSRTRRGPWAAVATALMLSACAAPRDPAASGAPVLEVPLSPANAATHVLLADFESQAALTGDRVSVPRPEQPKVPGSHVEVRVSSRDKPGDALTMQWHDAWYASLRVELARPADLRPFLADGALEFDLDAIDMARSGLTFATSCGPDCSRKLEWVVPSR
;
A
#
# COMPACT_ATOMS: atom_id res chain seq x y z
N MET A 1 26.24 -0.24 -2.43
CA MET A 1 27.39 -1.06 -2.87
C MET A 1 26.82 -2.28 -3.60
N ARG A 2 27.05 -2.41 -4.91
CA ARG A 2 26.56 -3.53 -5.74
C ARG A 2 27.73 -4.47 -6.02
N ALA A 3 27.52 -5.76 -5.81
CA ALA A 3 28.41 -6.81 -6.30
C ALA A 3 27.60 -7.75 -7.19
N HIS A 4 27.85 -7.67 -8.49
CA HIS A 4 27.48 -8.69 -9.47
C HIS A 4 28.54 -9.78 -9.44
N ALA A 5 28.13 -11.05 -9.42
CA ALA A 5 29.03 -12.17 -9.69
C ALA A 5 28.43 -13.04 -10.79
N TRP A 6 29.28 -13.29 -11.78
CA TRP A 6 29.07 -13.99 -13.04
C TRP A 6 28.98 -15.52 -12.87
N LEU A 7 28.27 -16.16 -13.81
CA LEU A 7 28.23 -17.60 -14.07
C LEU A 7 29.58 -18.15 -14.56
N PRO A 8 29.72 -19.49 -14.57
CA PRO A 8 30.19 -20.11 -15.80
C PRO A 8 29.30 -21.25 -16.31
N SER A 9 29.29 -21.32 -17.64
CA SER A 9 28.68 -22.27 -18.55
C SER A 9 29.37 -23.63 -18.53
N MET A 10 28.60 -24.74 -18.59
CA MET A 10 29.03 -26.01 -19.18
C MET A 10 27.82 -26.74 -19.82
N ALA A 11 27.87 -26.85 -21.14
CA ALA A 11 27.34 -27.97 -21.93
C ALA A 11 28.58 -28.68 -22.57
N PRO A 12 28.53 -29.81 -23.31
CA PRO A 12 27.38 -30.55 -23.87
C PRO A 12 27.55 -32.10 -23.87
N LEU A 13 26.84 -32.80 -24.77
CA LEU A 13 26.95 -34.20 -25.28
C LEU A 13 25.95 -35.19 -24.65
N SER A 14 24.81 -35.48 -25.30
CA SER A 14 24.59 -36.31 -26.52
C SER A 14 24.48 -37.82 -26.23
N ARG A 15 23.29 -38.39 -26.43
CA ARG A 15 23.14 -39.69 -27.11
C ARG A 15 21.71 -39.97 -27.56
N THR A 16 21.65 -40.34 -28.82
CA THR A 16 20.55 -40.89 -29.61
C THR A 16 20.04 -42.23 -29.08
N ARG A 17 18.73 -42.49 -29.25
CA ARG A 17 18.25 -43.81 -29.70
C ARG A 17 16.90 -43.70 -30.41
N ARG A 18 16.87 -44.27 -31.61
CA ARG A 18 15.73 -44.55 -32.48
C ARG A 18 14.95 -45.73 -31.93
N GLY A 19 13.64 -45.76 -32.19
CA GLY A 19 12.82 -46.97 -32.06
C GLY A 19 11.37 -46.68 -32.46
N PRO A 20 10.89 -47.20 -33.62
CA PRO A 20 9.54 -46.97 -34.12
C PRO A 20 8.63 -48.12 -33.67
N TRP A 21 7.57 -47.80 -32.92
CA TRP A 21 6.49 -48.76 -32.67
C TRP A 21 5.18 -48.07 -33.03
N ALA A 22 4.71 -48.40 -34.22
CA ALA A 22 3.32 -48.19 -34.61
C ALA A 22 2.45 -49.13 -33.79
N ALA A 23 1.50 -48.56 -33.05
CA ALA A 23 0.32 -49.26 -32.59
C ALA A 23 -0.89 -48.41 -32.97
N VAL A 24 -1.57 -48.86 -34.02
CA VAL A 24 -2.92 -48.43 -34.39
C VAL A 24 -3.86 -48.89 -33.28
N ALA A 25 -4.53 -47.96 -32.61
CA ALA A 25 -5.66 -48.25 -31.73
C ALA A 25 -6.82 -47.32 -32.07
N THR A 26 -7.91 -47.97 -32.46
CA THR A 26 -9.14 -47.42 -32.98
C THR A 26 -10.00 -46.80 -31.85
N ALA A 27 -10.43 -45.55 -32.08
CA ALA A 27 -11.60 -44.83 -31.60
C ALA A 27 -12.23 -45.17 -30.22
N LEU A 28 -12.18 -44.19 -29.32
CA LEU A 28 -13.22 -43.91 -28.33
C LEU A 28 -13.49 -42.40 -28.35
N MET A 29 -14.75 -42.03 -28.58
CA MET A 29 -15.20 -40.65 -28.66
C MET A 29 -14.88 -39.89 -27.37
N LEU A 30 -13.92 -38.97 -27.43
CA LEU A 30 -13.76 -37.92 -26.44
C LEU A 30 -14.89 -36.90 -26.64
N SER A 31 -16.04 -37.17 -26.01
CA SER A 31 -17.03 -36.14 -25.76
C SER A 31 -16.44 -35.17 -24.75
N ALA A 32 -15.77 -34.14 -25.26
CA ALA A 32 -15.25 -33.04 -24.49
C ALA A 32 -16.41 -32.35 -23.78
N CYS A 33 -16.55 -32.57 -22.47
CA CYS A 33 -17.15 -31.56 -21.60
C CYS A 33 -16.20 -30.36 -21.59
N ALA A 34 -16.20 -29.58 -22.67
CA ALA A 34 -15.72 -28.21 -22.66
C ALA A 34 -16.71 -27.45 -21.78
N ALA A 35 -16.49 -27.51 -20.46
CA ALA A 35 -17.07 -26.52 -19.57
C ALA A 35 -16.65 -25.15 -20.13
N PRO A 36 -17.57 -24.20 -20.34
CA PRO A 36 -17.18 -22.84 -20.60
C PRO A 36 -16.31 -22.40 -19.41
N ARG A 37 -15.00 -22.32 -19.65
CA ARG A 37 -14.13 -21.52 -18.80
C ARG A 37 -14.51 -20.10 -19.16
N ASP A 38 -15.42 -19.51 -18.40
CA ASP A 38 -15.57 -18.07 -18.40
C ASP A 38 -14.18 -17.48 -18.14
N PRO A 39 -13.59 -16.72 -19.07
CA PRO A 39 -12.41 -15.92 -18.78
C PRO A 39 -12.86 -14.69 -17.99
N ALA A 40 -13.55 -14.91 -16.88
CA ALA A 40 -13.72 -13.90 -15.87
C ALA A 40 -12.66 -14.19 -14.82
N ALA A 41 -11.41 -13.86 -15.13
CA ALA A 41 -10.59 -13.14 -14.16
C ALA A 41 -11.21 -11.75 -13.95
N SER A 42 -12.48 -11.72 -13.52
CA SER A 42 -12.91 -11.20 -12.24
C SER A 42 -11.81 -10.72 -11.31
N GLY A 43 -10.93 -9.80 -11.71
CA GLY A 43 -10.08 -9.11 -10.75
C GLY A 43 -10.97 -8.64 -9.61
N ALA A 44 -10.58 -8.94 -8.37
CA ALA A 44 -11.28 -8.41 -7.21
C ALA A 44 -11.42 -6.89 -7.40
N PRO A 45 -12.56 -6.30 -7.03
CA PRO A 45 -12.70 -4.85 -7.10
C PRO A 45 -11.55 -4.21 -6.30
N VAL A 46 -10.90 -3.20 -6.87
CA VAL A 46 -9.86 -2.41 -6.19
C VAL A 46 -10.32 -0.95 -6.17
N LEU A 47 -10.30 -0.35 -4.99
CA LEU A 47 -10.54 1.07 -4.79
C LEU A 47 -9.21 1.72 -4.39
N GLU A 48 -8.59 2.41 -5.34
CA GLU A 48 -7.34 3.15 -5.09
C GLU A 48 -7.61 4.42 -4.28
N VAL A 49 -6.79 4.65 -3.25
CA VAL A 49 -6.80 5.88 -2.45
C VAL A 49 -5.55 6.69 -2.80
N PRO A 50 -5.66 7.68 -3.71
CA PRO A 50 -4.50 8.44 -4.14
C PRO A 50 -3.93 9.28 -3.00
N LEU A 51 -2.60 9.38 -2.91
CA LEU A 51 -1.93 10.18 -1.88
C LEU A 51 -1.47 11.56 -2.37
N SER A 52 -1.56 11.80 -3.68
CA SER A 52 -1.07 13.03 -4.28
C SER A 52 -1.99 14.22 -3.96
N PRO A 53 -1.45 15.37 -3.50
CA PRO A 53 -2.24 16.58 -3.26
C PRO A 53 -2.81 17.20 -4.55
N ALA A 54 -2.28 16.81 -5.72
CA ALA A 54 -2.86 17.20 -7.01
C ALA A 54 -4.15 16.42 -7.36
N ASN A 55 -4.45 15.35 -6.62
CA ASN A 55 -5.63 14.53 -6.86
C ASN A 55 -6.83 15.03 -6.05
N ALA A 56 -7.88 15.47 -6.75
CA ALA A 56 -9.10 15.98 -6.12
C ALA A 56 -9.97 14.89 -5.46
N ALA A 57 -9.64 13.61 -5.59
CA ALA A 57 -10.36 12.51 -4.95
C ALA A 57 -10.05 12.38 -3.45
N THR A 58 -8.98 13.01 -2.97
CA THR A 58 -8.51 12.88 -1.59
C THR A 58 -8.07 14.20 -0.98
N HIS A 59 -8.24 14.34 0.33
CA HIS A 59 -7.65 15.38 1.14
C HIS A 59 -6.66 14.76 2.12
N VAL A 60 -5.46 15.32 2.17
CA VAL A 60 -4.44 14.91 3.13
C VAL A 60 -4.31 15.99 4.19
N LEU A 61 -4.57 15.61 5.45
CA LEU A 61 -4.52 16.50 6.60
C LEU A 61 -3.40 16.04 7.53
N LEU A 62 -2.56 16.99 7.91
CA LEU A 62 -1.53 16.84 8.93
C LEU A 62 -2.00 17.55 10.19
N ALA A 63 -1.85 16.93 11.36
CA ALA A 63 -2.16 17.57 12.63
C ALA A 63 -1.13 17.23 13.69
N ASP A 64 -0.94 18.18 14.59
CA ASP A 64 -0.42 17.93 15.93
C ASP A 64 -1.59 18.07 16.92
N PHE A 65 -1.28 18.26 18.19
CA PHE A 65 -2.31 18.38 19.22
C PHE A 65 -2.94 19.77 19.35
N GLU A 66 -2.36 20.80 18.74
CA GLU A 66 -2.82 22.19 18.84
C GLU A 66 -3.52 22.63 17.56
N SER A 67 -3.07 22.13 16.41
CA SER A 67 -3.58 22.59 15.11
C SER A 67 -3.44 21.55 14.00
N GLN A 68 -3.98 21.90 12.84
CA GLN A 68 -3.95 21.08 11.64
C GLN A 68 -3.68 21.92 10.40
N ALA A 69 -3.15 21.28 9.36
CA ALA A 69 -2.95 21.86 8.05
C ALA A 69 -3.22 20.85 6.93
N ALA A 70 -3.79 21.34 5.83
CA ALA A 70 -3.98 20.54 4.62
C ALA A 70 -2.71 20.57 3.76
N LEU A 71 -2.34 19.41 3.21
CA LEU A 71 -1.30 19.33 2.18
C LEU A 71 -1.87 19.78 0.84
N THR A 72 -1.57 21.01 0.43
CA THR A 72 -2.05 21.60 -0.85
C THR A 72 -0.97 21.68 -1.93
N GLY A 73 0.28 21.38 -1.58
CA GLY A 73 1.43 21.30 -2.49
C GLY A 73 2.37 20.18 -2.04
N ASP A 74 3.66 20.28 -2.36
CA ASP A 74 4.59 19.15 -2.12
C ASP A 74 5.03 19.00 -0.65
N ARG A 75 4.74 19.98 0.21
CA ARG A 75 5.07 19.94 1.65
C ARG A 75 4.12 20.81 2.45
N VAL A 76 3.84 20.40 3.68
CA VAL A 76 3.21 21.25 4.70
C VAL A 76 3.79 20.92 6.08
N SER A 77 3.89 21.93 6.94
CA SER A 77 4.19 21.78 8.37
C SER A 77 3.01 22.31 9.17
N VAL A 78 2.75 21.72 10.32
CA VAL A 78 1.69 22.20 11.22
C VAL A 78 2.04 23.62 11.72
N PRO A 79 1.15 24.61 11.57
CA PRO A 79 1.40 25.98 12.01
C PRO A 79 1.66 26.05 13.52
N ARG A 80 2.75 26.70 13.91
CA ARG A 80 3.06 26.94 15.32
C ARG A 80 2.21 28.10 15.84
N PRO A 81 1.41 27.93 16.92
CA PRO A 81 0.69 29.04 17.54
C PRO A 81 1.67 29.99 18.24
N GLU A 82 1.22 31.22 18.55
CA GLU A 82 2.06 32.23 19.23
C GLU A 82 2.57 31.77 20.60
N GLN A 83 1.76 30.97 21.31
CA GLN A 83 2.08 30.42 22.63
C GLN A 83 1.91 28.89 22.60
N PRO A 84 2.90 28.14 22.06
CA PRO A 84 2.79 26.69 21.93
C PRO A 84 2.86 26.01 23.29
N LYS A 85 1.94 25.07 23.54
CA LYS A 85 1.97 24.23 24.74
C LYS A 85 3.15 23.26 24.74
N VAL A 86 3.68 22.92 23.56
CA VAL A 86 4.88 22.08 23.39
C VAL A 86 5.86 22.80 22.45
N PRO A 87 6.74 23.65 22.99
CA PRO A 87 7.56 24.58 22.18
C PRO A 87 8.51 23.93 21.19
N GLY A 88 8.94 22.68 21.46
CA GLY A 88 9.82 21.91 20.59
C GLY A 88 9.09 21.18 19.46
N SER A 89 7.75 21.06 19.54
CA SER A 89 6.97 20.27 18.58
C SER A 89 7.18 20.78 17.16
N HIS A 90 7.52 19.84 16.28
CA HIS A 90 7.54 20.02 14.83
C HIS A 90 6.92 18.80 14.18
N VAL A 91 5.92 19.03 13.33
CA VAL A 91 5.25 17.98 12.57
C VAL A 91 5.13 18.45 11.13
N GLU A 92 5.63 17.65 10.20
CA GLU A 92 5.59 17.95 8.77
C GLU A 92 5.26 16.71 7.94
N VAL A 93 4.70 16.94 6.76
CA VAL A 93 4.55 15.93 5.72
C VAL A 93 4.96 16.50 4.38
N ARG A 94 5.57 15.65 3.56
CA ARG A 94 5.93 15.98 2.19
C ARG A 94 5.54 14.87 1.24
N VAL A 95 5.28 15.25 -0.01
CA VAL A 95 5.24 14.34 -1.14
C VAL A 95 6.63 13.74 -1.33
N SER A 96 6.64 12.44 -1.61
CA SER A 96 7.84 11.63 -1.77
C SER A 96 7.56 10.54 -2.81
N SER A 97 8.54 9.67 -3.03
CA SER A 97 8.45 8.59 -4.02
C SER A 97 8.91 7.29 -3.39
N ARG A 98 8.17 6.22 -3.65
CA ARG A 98 8.57 4.84 -3.39
C ARG A 98 8.87 4.14 -4.72
N ASP A 99 7.85 4.00 -5.56
CA ASP A 99 7.95 3.28 -6.84
C ASP A 99 7.87 4.23 -8.05
N LYS A 100 7.10 5.31 -7.93
CA LYS A 100 6.88 6.34 -8.95
C LYS A 100 7.05 7.74 -8.37
N PRO A 101 7.33 8.77 -9.18
CA PRO A 101 7.35 10.15 -8.69
C PRO A 101 6.03 10.55 -8.02
N GLY A 102 6.08 10.94 -6.75
CA GLY A 102 4.93 11.49 -6.02
C GLY A 102 3.88 10.48 -5.58
N ASP A 103 4.22 9.19 -5.51
CA ASP A 103 3.30 8.12 -5.09
C ASP A 103 3.31 7.82 -3.59
N ALA A 104 4.13 8.53 -2.81
CA ALA A 104 4.27 8.29 -1.37
C ALA A 104 4.23 9.60 -0.57
N LEU A 105 3.93 9.49 0.71
CA LEU A 105 4.06 10.57 1.68
C LEU A 105 5.12 10.22 2.72
N THR A 106 5.98 11.19 3.04
CA THR A 106 6.92 11.07 4.16
C THR A 106 6.47 12.02 5.25
N MET A 107 6.07 11.48 6.39
CA MET A 107 5.76 12.23 7.60
C MET A 107 6.99 12.25 8.52
N GLN A 108 7.29 13.41 9.09
CA GLN A 108 8.34 13.58 10.10
C GLN A 108 7.76 14.31 11.30
N TRP A 109 8.14 13.88 12.49
CA TRP A 109 7.77 14.55 13.74
C TRP A 109 8.96 14.58 14.69
N HIS A 110 9.03 15.64 15.49
CA HIS A 110 10.09 15.85 16.47
C HIS A 110 9.50 16.55 17.70
N ASP A 111 9.85 16.08 18.90
CA ASP A 111 9.35 16.59 20.18
C ASP A 111 7.82 16.78 20.24
N ALA A 112 7.10 16.01 19.43
CA ALA A 112 5.65 16.01 19.33
C ALA A 112 5.09 14.84 20.13
N TRP A 113 4.22 15.13 21.11
CA TRP A 113 3.54 14.08 21.88
C TRP A 113 2.38 13.43 21.10
N TYR A 114 1.89 14.12 20.07
CA TYR A 114 0.89 13.62 19.13
C TYR A 114 1.18 14.19 17.76
N ALA A 115 1.10 13.34 16.76
CA ALA A 115 1.14 13.72 15.36
C ALA A 115 0.24 12.76 14.58
N SER A 116 -0.53 13.26 13.62
CA SER A 116 -1.36 12.42 12.76
C SER A 116 -1.33 12.87 11.32
N LEU A 117 -1.28 11.89 10.43
CA LEU A 117 -1.53 12.04 9.01
C LEU A 117 -2.85 11.37 8.69
N ARG A 118 -3.79 12.10 8.09
CA ARG A 118 -5.09 11.59 7.68
C ARG A 118 -5.26 11.74 6.18
N VAL A 119 -5.77 10.67 5.56
CA VAL A 119 -6.19 10.67 4.16
C VAL A 119 -7.70 10.48 4.14
N GLU A 120 -8.41 11.48 3.62
CA GLU A 120 -9.87 11.48 3.52
C GLU A 120 -10.28 11.43 2.06
N LEU A 121 -11.28 10.61 1.71
CA LEU A 121 -11.88 10.68 0.38
C LEU A 121 -12.75 11.94 0.28
N ALA A 122 -12.58 12.72 -0.79
CA ALA A 122 -13.34 13.95 -1.02
C ALA A 122 -14.84 13.70 -1.22
N ARG A 123 -15.21 12.46 -1.58
CA ARG A 123 -16.60 12.00 -1.67
C ARG A 123 -16.72 10.60 -1.08
N PRO A 124 -17.87 10.23 -0.48
CA PRO A 124 -18.11 8.87 -0.04
C PRO A 124 -17.91 7.86 -1.18
N ALA A 125 -17.16 6.79 -0.92
CA ALA A 125 -17.01 5.67 -1.85
C ALA A 125 -18.07 4.60 -1.59
N ASP A 126 -18.47 3.88 -2.64
CA ASP A 126 -19.30 2.69 -2.51
C ASP A 126 -18.44 1.50 -2.05
N LEU A 127 -18.53 1.17 -0.76
CA LEU A 127 -17.78 0.07 -0.16
C LEU A 127 -18.51 -1.28 -0.19
N ARG A 128 -19.75 -1.34 -0.73
CA ARG A 128 -20.52 -2.60 -0.79
C ARG A 128 -19.76 -3.77 -1.44
N PRO A 129 -18.93 -3.57 -2.50
CA PRO A 129 -18.15 -4.66 -3.09
C PRO A 129 -17.09 -5.27 -2.16
N PHE A 130 -16.76 -4.60 -1.05
CA PHE A 130 -15.66 -4.97 -0.14
C PHE A 130 -16.16 -5.55 1.20
N LEU A 131 -17.47 -5.68 1.41
CA LEU A 131 -18.02 -6.05 2.72
C LEU A 131 -17.73 -7.49 3.16
N ALA A 132 -17.59 -8.43 2.21
CA ALA A 132 -17.37 -9.83 2.52
C ALA A 132 -15.93 -10.07 2.99
N ASP A 133 -14.94 -9.69 2.16
CA ASP A 133 -13.52 -10.04 2.36
C ASP A 133 -12.57 -8.89 2.00
N GLY A 134 -13.07 -7.64 1.97
CA GLY A 134 -12.25 -6.49 1.62
C GLY A 134 -11.23 -6.12 2.71
N ALA A 135 -10.08 -5.60 2.28
CA ALA A 135 -9.04 -5.08 3.16
C ALA A 135 -8.66 -3.66 2.74
N LEU A 136 -8.27 -2.84 3.73
CA LEU A 136 -7.49 -1.64 3.47
C LEU A 136 -6.02 -2.04 3.51
N GLU A 137 -5.37 -1.94 2.35
CA GLU A 137 -3.96 -2.24 2.20
C GLU A 137 -3.18 -0.96 1.96
N PHE A 138 -2.05 -0.82 2.65
CA PHE A 138 -1.09 0.24 2.44
C PHE A 138 0.28 -0.25 2.89
N ASP A 139 1.31 0.34 2.29
CA ASP A 139 2.67 0.14 2.71
C ASP A 139 3.08 1.20 3.74
N LEU A 140 3.86 0.78 4.74
CA LEU A 140 4.47 1.68 5.71
C LEU A 140 5.96 1.38 5.83
N ASP A 141 6.79 2.42 5.66
CA ASP A 141 8.20 2.39 6.03
C ASP A 141 8.43 3.15 7.34
N ALA A 142 8.81 2.42 8.38
CA ALA A 142 8.98 2.92 9.75
C ALA A 142 10.47 3.06 10.09
N ILE A 143 11.05 4.23 9.80
CA ILE A 143 12.50 4.45 9.87
C ILE A 143 12.99 4.67 11.31
N ASP A 144 12.36 5.57 12.07
CA ASP A 144 12.74 5.88 13.46
C ASP A 144 11.52 5.78 14.38
N MET A 145 11.35 4.57 14.92
CA MET A 145 10.17 4.20 15.72
C MET A 145 10.51 3.65 17.10
N ALA A 146 11.77 3.76 17.52
CA ALA A 146 12.22 3.22 18.80
C ALA A 146 11.50 3.83 20.02
N ARG A 147 10.90 5.03 19.85
CA ARG A 147 10.23 5.78 20.93
C ARG A 147 8.80 6.19 20.58
N SER A 148 8.21 5.60 19.53
CA SER A 148 6.86 5.93 19.08
C SER A 148 5.99 4.68 18.94
N GLY A 149 4.69 4.84 19.16
CA GLY A 149 3.68 3.87 18.75
C GLY A 149 2.91 4.42 17.56
N LEU A 150 2.38 3.54 16.71
CA LEU A 150 1.41 3.95 15.69
C LEU A 150 0.04 3.39 16.03
N THR A 151 -0.97 4.22 15.83
CA THR A 151 -2.35 3.78 15.79
C THR A 151 -2.86 4.00 14.38
N PHE A 152 -3.36 2.95 13.75
CA PHE A 152 -4.08 3.07 12.48
C PHE A 152 -5.56 3.15 12.78
N ALA A 153 -6.20 4.23 12.34
CA ALA A 153 -7.61 4.44 12.53
C ALA A 153 -8.29 4.56 11.17
N THR A 154 -9.37 3.80 10.97
CA THR A 154 -10.30 3.98 9.86
C THR A 154 -11.62 4.51 10.39
N SER A 155 -12.21 5.43 9.65
CA SER A 155 -13.54 5.97 9.93
C SER A 155 -14.35 5.95 8.64
N CYS A 156 -15.59 5.48 8.70
CA CYS A 156 -16.49 5.45 7.53
C CYS A 156 -17.80 6.22 7.76
N GLY A 157 -17.89 6.98 8.85
CA GLY A 157 -19.08 7.74 9.24
C GLY A 157 -19.35 7.68 10.74
N PRO A 158 -20.49 8.23 11.20
CA PRO A 158 -20.93 8.09 12.59
C PRO A 158 -20.95 6.62 13.01
N ASP A 159 -20.43 6.34 14.21
CA ASP A 159 -20.35 5.00 14.80
C ASP A 159 -19.62 3.93 13.97
N CYS A 160 -18.94 4.33 12.90
CA CYS A 160 -18.08 3.48 12.10
C CYS A 160 -16.62 3.88 12.30
N SER A 161 -15.97 3.27 13.29
CA SER A 161 -14.52 3.39 13.44
C SER A 161 -13.88 2.06 13.78
N ARG A 162 -12.68 1.82 13.26
CA ARG A 162 -11.78 0.79 13.74
C ARG A 162 -10.44 1.40 14.06
N LYS A 163 -9.83 0.92 15.14
CA LYS A 163 -8.48 1.29 15.55
C LYS A 163 -7.66 0.02 15.69
N LEU A 164 -6.46 0.06 15.14
CA LEU A 164 -5.46 -0.98 15.22
C LEU A 164 -4.21 -0.36 15.80
N GLU A 165 -3.84 -0.80 17.00
CA GLU A 165 -2.60 -0.38 17.62
C GLU A 165 -1.45 -1.21 17.06
N TRP A 166 -0.40 -0.54 16.59
CA TRP A 166 0.85 -1.16 16.19
C TRP A 166 1.96 -0.71 17.14
N VAL A 167 2.27 -1.63 18.05
CA VAL A 167 3.33 -1.48 19.03
C VAL A 167 4.46 -2.40 18.58
N VAL A 168 5.55 -1.80 18.10
CA VAL A 168 6.81 -2.55 17.91
C VAL A 168 7.39 -2.88 19.29
N PRO A 169 7.95 -4.09 19.49
CA PRO A 169 8.59 -4.43 20.76
C PRO A 169 9.66 -3.39 21.11
N SER A 170 9.48 -2.72 22.25
CA SER A 170 10.52 -1.86 22.84
C SER A 170 11.75 -2.74 23.07
N ARG A 171 12.86 -2.46 22.37
CA ARG A 171 14.12 -3.18 22.57
C ARG A 171 14.96 -2.48 23.62
#